data_AF-A0AAE4A8S0-F1
#
_entry.id   AF-A0AAE4A8S0-F1
#
_cell.length_a   1.000
_cell.length_b   1.000
_cell.length_c   1.000
_cell.angle_alpha   90.00
_cell.angle_beta   90.00
_cell.angle_gamma   90.00
#
_symmetry.space_group_name_H-M   'P 1'
#
loop_
_entity.id
_entity.type
_entity.pdbx_description
1 polymer ?
#
loop_
_entity_poly.entity_id
_entity_poly.type
_entity_poly.pdbx_seq_one_letter_code
_entity_poly.pdbx_strand_id
1 'polypeptide(L)'
;RATRGANAPAHAAAARGTRGTAAPTTRGAVAPVEPSGWARVRLRMARGTVAGVLGEIDDLARLQPTLDGPRALAALARLLAGDPTEARARLQQTQPDDLAQLSHAEGGQLHSWSALGLVAARTGARQHAAALYELLRPFGDRHAVAPWSTYLTPVARAQAELAGSLGLPQEARERFRAAVAAAEAVGAASTAAAIRQELGRYAPPLRDRL
;
A
#
# COMPACT_ATOMS: atom_id res chain seq x y z
N ARG A 1 -19.09 -34.09 39.49
CA ARG A 1 -19.13 -32.88 40.38
C ARG A 1 -19.12 -31.67 39.44
N ALA A 2 -20.18 -31.06 38.94
CA ALA A 2 -21.57 -30.83 39.37
C ALA A 2 -21.74 -29.91 40.60
N THR A 3 -21.76 -28.60 40.33
CA THR A 3 -22.39 -27.50 41.11
C THR A 3 -22.60 -26.38 40.08
N ARG A 4 -23.78 -26.03 39.53
CA ARG A 4 -25.12 -25.73 40.06
C ARG A 4 -25.12 -24.76 41.24
N GLY A 5 -25.28 -23.48 40.92
CA GLY A 5 -25.83 -22.41 41.75
C GLY A 5 -26.31 -21.32 40.78
N ALA A 6 -27.60 -21.09 40.53
CA ALA A 6 -28.72 -20.67 41.39
C ALA A 6 -29.10 -19.23 41.02
N ASN A 7 -30.41 -19.01 40.96
CA ASN A 7 -31.11 -17.93 40.26
C ASN A 7 -31.36 -16.68 41.13
N ALA A 8 -31.68 -15.60 40.40
CA ALA A 8 -32.65 -14.53 40.73
C ALA A 8 -32.19 -13.35 41.62
N PRO A 9 -32.89 -12.18 41.61
CA PRO A 9 -34.09 -11.81 40.84
C PRO A 9 -33.98 -10.51 40.01
N ALA A 10 -35.03 -10.33 39.22
CA ALA A 10 -35.35 -9.18 38.38
C ALA A 10 -35.64 -7.89 39.17
N HIS A 11 -35.09 -6.77 38.70
CA HIS A 11 -35.61 -5.44 38.98
C HIS A 11 -36.23 -4.86 37.71
N ALA A 12 -37.55 -4.97 37.62
CA ALA A 12 -38.38 -4.19 36.72
C ALA A 12 -38.51 -2.78 37.30
N ALA A 13 -37.74 -1.82 36.78
CA ALA A 13 -37.93 -0.40 37.04
C ALA A 13 -38.69 0.23 35.87
N ALA A 14 -39.89 0.72 36.18
CA ALA A 14 -40.77 1.43 35.25
C ALA A 14 -40.11 2.72 34.73
N ALA A 15 -39.70 2.71 33.46
CA ALA A 15 -39.30 3.93 32.75
C ALA A 15 -40.56 4.70 32.32
N ARG A 16 -40.92 5.73 33.10
CA ARG A 16 -41.91 6.74 32.71
C ARG A 16 -41.37 7.52 31.51
N GLY A 17 -42.04 7.36 30.37
CA GLY A 17 -41.76 8.11 29.15
C GLY A 17 -42.09 9.59 29.33
N THR A 18 -41.07 10.41 29.53
CA THR A 18 -41.15 11.85 29.29
C THR A 18 -41.03 12.08 27.78
N ARG A 19 -42.14 12.41 27.11
CA ARG A 19 -42.11 13.03 25.78
C ARG A 19 -41.48 14.41 25.92
N GLY A 20 -40.16 14.47 25.93
CA GLY A 20 -39.42 15.68 25.67
C GLY A 20 -39.59 16.04 24.20
N THR A 21 -40.25 17.16 23.92
CA THR A 21 -40.18 17.85 22.64
C THR A 21 -38.73 18.23 22.39
N ALA A 22 -38.01 17.37 21.67
CA ALA A 22 -36.67 17.66 21.19
C ALA A 22 -36.78 18.81 20.17
N ALA A 23 -36.34 19.99 20.58
CA ALA A 23 -36.08 21.08 19.65
C ALA A 23 -35.11 20.57 18.56
N PRO A 24 -35.28 20.98 17.29
CA PRO A 24 -34.36 20.60 16.23
C PRO A 24 -32.97 21.09 16.60
N THR A 25 -32.10 20.18 17.05
CA THR A 25 -30.67 20.42 17.16
C THR A 25 -30.20 20.85 15.78
N THR A 26 -29.91 22.12 15.63
CA THR A 26 -29.16 22.67 14.52
C THR A 26 -27.95 21.76 14.33
N ARG A 27 -27.91 21.03 13.20
CA ARG A 27 -26.71 20.31 12.77
C ARG A 27 -25.62 21.36 12.66
N GLY A 28 -24.81 21.50 13.71
CA GLY A 28 -23.59 22.29 13.65
C GLY A 28 -22.80 21.78 12.47
N ALA A 29 -22.49 22.68 11.53
CA ALA A 29 -21.60 22.36 10.43
C ALA A 29 -20.29 21.86 11.04
N VAL A 30 -20.07 20.55 10.96
CA VAL A 30 -18.80 19.95 11.38
C VAL A 30 -17.77 20.56 10.45
N ALA A 31 -16.87 21.39 10.99
CA ALA A 31 -15.77 21.96 10.24
C ALA A 31 -15.04 20.80 9.53
N PRO A 32 -14.72 20.94 8.23
CA PRO A 32 -14.03 19.89 7.51
C PRO A 32 -12.73 19.57 8.26
N VAL A 33 -12.62 18.34 8.77
CA VAL A 33 -11.39 17.87 9.40
C VAL A 33 -10.32 17.89 8.33
N GLU A 34 -9.29 18.72 8.53
CA GLU A 34 -8.17 18.72 7.60
C GLU A 34 -7.57 17.32 7.55
N PRO A 35 -7.41 16.73 6.34
CA PRO A 35 -6.76 15.45 6.23
C PRO A 35 -5.35 15.55 6.80
N SER A 36 -4.97 14.59 7.64
CA SER A 36 -3.61 14.47 8.14
C SER A 36 -2.59 14.47 6.99
N GLY A 37 -1.33 14.85 7.27
CA GLY A 37 -0.28 14.88 6.24
C GLY A 37 -0.21 13.60 5.41
N TRP A 38 -0.33 12.43 6.06
CA TRP A 38 -0.41 11.13 5.37
C TRP A 38 -1.61 10.98 4.44
N ALA A 39 -2.80 11.42 4.85
CA ALA A 39 -4.00 11.36 4.00
C ALA A 39 -3.86 12.25 2.76
N ARG A 40 -3.23 13.43 2.90
CA ARG A 40 -2.93 14.33 1.76
C ARG A 40 -1.93 13.70 0.79
N VAL A 41 -0.81 13.18 1.31
CA VAL A 41 0.20 12.47 0.51
C VAL A 41 -0.43 11.36 -0.32
N ARG A 42 -1.25 10.51 0.32
CA ARG A 42 -1.97 9.41 -0.36
C ARG A 42 -2.86 9.89 -1.50
N LEU A 43 -3.67 10.92 -1.23
CA LEU A 43 -4.60 11.44 -2.24
C LEU A 43 -3.83 11.98 -3.45
N ARG A 44 -2.69 12.62 -3.21
CA ARG A 44 -1.82 13.15 -4.27
C ARG A 44 -1.15 12.03 -5.07
N MET A 45 -0.65 10.99 -4.42
CA MET A 45 -0.13 9.78 -5.08
C MET A 45 -1.19 9.14 -5.97
N ALA A 46 -2.41 8.95 -5.46
CA ALA A 46 -3.52 8.37 -6.22
C ALA A 46 -3.95 9.23 -7.42
N ARG A 47 -3.77 10.55 -7.33
CA ARG A 47 -4.07 11.52 -8.40
C ARG A 47 -2.91 11.79 -9.35
N GLY A 48 -1.74 11.17 -9.16
CA GLY A 48 -0.54 11.48 -9.95
C GLY A 48 -0.02 12.91 -9.75
N THR A 49 -0.35 13.54 -8.61
CA THR A 49 0.07 14.92 -8.25
C THR A 49 1.06 14.92 -7.09
N VAL A 50 1.81 13.82 -6.95
CA VAL A 50 2.75 13.57 -5.84
C VAL A 50 3.89 14.61 -5.78
N ALA A 51 4.26 15.20 -6.92
CA ALA A 51 5.28 16.25 -6.99
C ALA A 51 5.00 17.42 -6.03
N GLY A 52 3.72 17.80 -5.87
CA GLY A 52 3.31 18.91 -5.00
C GLY A 52 3.39 18.62 -3.50
N VAL A 53 3.76 17.40 -3.09
CA VAL A 53 3.89 17.00 -1.68
C VAL A 53 5.22 16.32 -1.37
N LEU A 54 6.20 16.38 -2.28
CA LEU A 54 7.52 15.78 -2.04
C LEU A 54 8.20 16.34 -0.79
N GLY A 55 8.09 17.65 -0.55
CA GLY A 55 8.60 18.29 0.66
C GLY A 55 8.00 17.70 1.94
N GLU A 56 6.67 17.51 1.99
CA GLU A 56 5.99 16.89 3.14
C GLU A 56 6.47 15.43 3.37
N ILE A 57 6.66 14.67 2.28
CA ILE A 57 7.14 13.28 2.36
C ILE A 57 8.58 13.22 2.86
N ASP A 58 9.44 14.12 2.38
CA ASP A 58 10.83 14.22 2.83
C ASP A 58 10.93 14.66 4.28
N ASP A 59 10.09 15.61 4.69
CA ASP A 59 10.01 16.05 6.08
C ASP A 59 9.57 14.90 6.98
N LEU A 60 8.57 14.10 6.57
CA LEU A 60 8.13 12.92 7.32
C LEU A 60 9.23 11.87 7.45
N ALA A 61 9.95 11.56 6.37
CA ALA A 61 11.08 10.64 6.41
C ALA A 61 12.23 11.15 7.29
N ARG A 62 12.49 12.46 7.27
CA ARG A 62 13.52 13.12 8.10
C ARG A 62 13.14 13.15 9.58
N LEU A 63 11.87 13.41 9.91
CA LEU A 63 11.38 13.48 11.28
C LEU A 63 11.24 12.10 11.94
N GLN A 64 11.13 11.04 11.13
CA GLN A 64 11.00 9.66 11.59
C GLN A 64 12.07 8.77 10.95
N PRO A 65 13.36 9.02 11.22
CA PRO A 65 14.46 8.34 10.51
C PRO A 65 14.57 6.85 10.86
N THR A 66 13.96 6.44 11.98
CA THR A 66 13.88 5.05 12.44
C THR A 66 12.74 4.28 11.80
N LEU A 67 11.84 4.95 11.06
CA LEU A 67 10.71 4.29 10.41
C LEU A 67 11.04 4.01 8.93
N ASP A 68 11.00 2.73 8.57
CA ASP A 68 11.24 2.20 7.24
C ASP A 68 10.13 2.53 6.25
N GLY A 69 8.87 2.47 6.71
CA GLY A 69 7.70 2.75 5.86
C GLY A 69 7.75 4.12 5.17
N PRO A 70 7.94 5.23 5.92
CA PRO A 70 8.10 6.55 5.35
C PRO A 70 9.27 6.67 4.36
N ARG A 71 10.41 6.04 4.65
CA ARG A 71 11.59 6.06 3.77
C ARG A 71 11.32 5.34 2.45
N ALA A 72 10.70 4.16 2.52
CA ALA A 72 10.28 3.40 1.34
C ALA A 72 9.27 4.18 0.49
N LEU A 73 8.30 4.85 1.12
CA LEU A 73 7.33 5.67 0.41
C LEU A 73 7.98 6.90 -0.22
N ALA A 74 8.96 7.52 0.43
CA ALA A 74 9.69 8.65 -0.12
C ALA A 74 10.45 8.27 -1.41
N ALA A 75 11.10 7.11 -1.42
CA ALA A 75 11.73 6.59 -2.64
C ALA A 75 10.70 6.37 -3.77
N LEU A 76 9.55 5.76 -3.46
CA LEU A 76 8.48 5.55 -4.44
C LEU A 76 7.87 6.88 -4.93
N ALA A 77 7.67 7.85 -4.04
CA ALA A 77 7.12 9.16 -4.39
C ALA A 77 8.03 9.91 -5.36
N ARG A 78 9.36 9.83 -5.18
CA ARG A 78 10.35 10.39 -6.12
C ARG A 78 10.23 9.77 -7.50
N LEU A 79 10.13 8.44 -7.58
CA LEU A 79 9.92 7.74 -8.85
C LEU A 79 8.64 8.22 -9.53
N LEU A 80 7.52 8.29 -8.79
CA LEU A 80 6.22 8.72 -9.31
C LEU A 80 6.18 10.21 -9.70
N ALA A 81 7.06 11.03 -9.13
CA ALA A 81 7.24 12.43 -9.51
C ALA A 81 8.13 12.62 -10.76
N GLY A 82 8.66 11.54 -11.34
CA GLY A 82 9.56 11.60 -12.49
C GLY A 82 11.03 11.82 -12.13
N ASP A 83 11.42 11.52 -10.89
CA ASP A 83 12.80 11.63 -10.39
C ASP A 83 13.39 10.22 -10.08
N PRO A 84 13.70 9.42 -11.11
CA PRO A 84 14.20 8.06 -10.93
C PRO A 84 15.61 8.02 -10.35
N THR A 85 16.42 9.07 -10.56
CA THR A 85 17.78 9.17 -10.04
C THR A 85 17.76 9.28 -8.52
N GLU A 86 16.97 10.19 -7.96
CA GLU A 86 16.81 10.33 -6.51
C GLU A 86 16.13 9.11 -5.89
N ALA A 87 15.12 8.55 -6.56
CA ALA A 87 14.46 7.32 -6.12
C ALA A 87 15.47 6.16 -5.97
N ARG A 88 16.37 6.02 -6.95
CA ARG A 88 17.45 5.02 -6.91
C ARG A 88 18.46 5.30 -5.81
N ALA A 89 18.88 6.55 -5.66
CA ALA A 89 19.82 6.95 -4.61
C ALA A 89 19.28 6.57 -3.21
N ARG A 90 17.98 6.77 -2.98
CA ARG A 90 17.32 6.38 -1.73
C ARG A 90 17.23 4.88 -1.53
N LEU A 91 16.88 4.12 -2.58
CA LEU A 91 16.91 2.65 -2.51
C LEU A 91 18.30 2.14 -2.12
N GLN A 92 19.36 2.76 -2.64
CA GLN A 92 20.75 2.38 -2.37
C GLN A 92 21.24 2.71 -0.95
N GLN A 93 20.45 3.45 -0.15
CA GLN A 93 20.75 3.66 1.26
C GLN A 93 20.52 2.39 2.10
N THR A 94 19.81 1.40 1.57
CA THR A 94 19.63 0.08 2.19
C THR A 94 20.40 -0.96 1.40
N GLN A 95 21.24 -1.76 2.05
CA GLN A 95 21.91 -2.86 1.37
C GLN A 95 20.90 -3.97 1.03
N PRO A 96 21.08 -4.71 -0.09
CA PRO A 96 20.19 -5.81 -0.44
C PRO A 96 20.00 -6.85 0.69
N ASP A 97 21.05 -7.15 1.45
CA ASP A 97 21.01 -8.14 2.53
C ASP A 97 20.21 -7.65 3.75
N ASP A 98 20.09 -6.33 3.93
CA ASP A 98 19.34 -5.72 5.04
C ASP A 98 17.84 -5.60 4.74
N LEU A 99 17.42 -5.82 3.50
CA LEU A 99 16.02 -5.63 3.08
C LEU A 99 15.04 -6.50 3.88
N ALA A 100 15.45 -7.70 4.30
CA ALA A 100 14.61 -8.60 5.08
C ALA A 100 14.19 -8.02 6.45
N GLN A 101 14.98 -7.08 6.99
CA GLN A 101 14.74 -6.46 8.29
C GLN A 101 13.83 -5.22 8.21
N LEU A 102 13.62 -4.66 7.01
CA LEU A 102 12.84 -3.44 6.84
C LEU A 102 11.41 -3.57 7.35
N SER A 103 10.97 -2.58 8.11
CA SER A 103 9.63 -2.45 8.71
C SER A 103 9.22 -3.64 9.57
N HIS A 104 10.17 -4.44 10.05
CA HIS A 104 9.87 -5.56 10.95
C HIS A 104 9.22 -5.05 12.25
N ALA A 105 9.79 -4.01 12.85
CA ALA A 105 9.25 -3.39 14.07
C ALA A 105 7.91 -2.66 13.85
N GLU A 106 7.60 -2.25 12.61
CA GLU A 106 6.39 -1.51 12.25
C GLU A 106 5.21 -2.42 11.83
N GLY A 107 5.46 -3.69 11.56
CA GLY A 107 4.48 -4.58 10.92
C GLY A 107 4.13 -4.19 9.48
N GLY A 108 5.01 -3.42 8.81
CA GLY A 108 4.79 -2.83 7.48
C GLY A 108 5.58 -3.49 6.34
N GLN A 109 6.19 -4.66 6.58
CA GLN A 109 7.16 -5.30 5.67
C GLN A 109 6.68 -5.38 4.22
N LEU A 110 5.48 -5.93 3.97
CA LEU A 110 4.95 -6.06 2.60
C LEU A 110 4.75 -4.72 1.90
N HIS A 111 4.42 -3.66 2.65
CA HIS A 111 4.29 -2.32 2.10
C HIS A 111 5.65 -1.79 1.64
N SER A 112 6.65 -1.84 2.53
CA SER A 112 7.99 -1.35 2.25
C SER A 112 8.68 -2.13 1.14
N TRP A 113 8.63 -3.46 1.17
CA TRP A 113 9.19 -4.31 0.12
C TRP A 113 8.50 -4.09 -1.22
N SER A 114 7.17 -3.94 -1.26
CA SER A 114 6.46 -3.66 -2.51
C SER A 114 6.80 -2.28 -3.06
N ALA A 115 6.86 -1.25 -2.21
CA ALA A 115 7.23 0.10 -2.62
C ALA A 115 8.65 0.15 -3.19
N LEU A 116 9.63 -0.40 -2.47
CA LEU A 116 11.01 -0.50 -2.94
C LEU A 116 11.15 -1.41 -4.15
N GLY A 117 10.32 -2.45 -4.27
CA GLY A 117 10.32 -3.38 -5.41
C GLY A 117 9.94 -2.67 -6.71
N LEU A 118 8.92 -1.82 -6.66
CA LEU A 118 8.54 -0.95 -7.77
C LEU A 118 9.67 0.03 -8.15
N VAL A 119 10.37 0.58 -7.14
CA VAL A 119 11.54 1.45 -7.37
C VAL A 119 12.68 0.69 -8.04
N ALA A 120 13.04 -0.48 -7.51
CA ALA A 120 14.14 -1.29 -8.03
C ALA A 120 13.90 -1.72 -9.48
N ALA A 121 12.68 -2.17 -9.79
CA ALA A 121 12.28 -2.60 -11.12
C ALA A 121 12.41 -1.46 -12.16
N ARG A 122 11.98 -0.24 -11.80
CA ARG A 122 11.94 0.91 -12.72
C ARG A 122 13.25 1.67 -12.85
N THR A 123 14.17 1.50 -11.90
CA THR A 123 15.47 2.20 -11.87
C THR A 123 16.66 1.32 -12.30
N GLY A 124 16.39 0.04 -12.64
CA GLY A 124 17.41 -0.91 -13.06
C GLY A 124 18.34 -1.38 -11.93
N ALA A 125 17.91 -1.27 -10.67
CA ALA A 125 18.68 -1.73 -9.51
C ALA A 125 18.60 -3.27 -9.38
N ARG A 126 19.29 -3.99 -10.27
CA ARG A 126 19.13 -5.44 -10.47
C ARG A 126 19.35 -6.28 -9.20
N GLN A 127 20.32 -5.92 -8.36
CA GLN A 127 20.59 -6.64 -7.10
C GLN A 127 19.44 -6.49 -6.10
N HIS A 128 18.98 -5.26 -5.85
CA HIS A 128 17.78 -5.00 -5.03
C HIS A 128 16.55 -5.69 -5.62
N ALA A 129 16.38 -5.66 -6.94
CA ALA A 129 15.25 -6.30 -7.59
C ALA A 129 15.22 -7.81 -7.34
N ALA A 130 16.37 -8.49 -7.46
CA ALA A 130 16.46 -9.92 -7.19
C ALA A 130 16.15 -10.25 -5.71
N ALA A 131 16.72 -9.49 -4.77
CA ALA A 131 16.48 -9.69 -3.34
C ALA A 131 15.00 -9.47 -2.97
N LEU A 132 14.40 -8.37 -3.44
CA LEU A 132 12.97 -8.06 -3.20
C LEU A 132 12.05 -9.09 -3.86
N TYR A 133 12.44 -9.62 -5.02
CA TYR A 133 11.66 -10.65 -5.70
C TYR A 133 11.55 -11.91 -4.84
N GLU A 134 12.66 -12.40 -4.29
CA GLU A 134 12.67 -13.56 -3.40
C GLU A 134 11.90 -13.30 -2.10
N LEU A 135 12.07 -12.13 -1.48
CA LEU A 135 11.33 -11.76 -0.26
C LEU A 135 9.81 -11.72 -0.49
N LEU A 136 9.37 -11.20 -1.64
CA LEU A 136 7.95 -11.09 -1.96
C LEU A 136 7.35 -12.40 -2.47
N ARG A 137 8.16 -13.34 -2.99
CA ARG A 137 7.71 -14.58 -3.64
C ARG A 137 6.61 -15.35 -2.87
N PRO A 138 6.72 -15.60 -1.55
CA PRO A 138 5.70 -16.36 -0.81
C PRO A 138 4.41 -15.59 -0.52
N PHE A 139 4.34 -14.29 -0.85
CA PHE A 139 3.21 -13.42 -0.50
C PHE A 139 2.40 -12.95 -1.70
N GLY A 140 2.45 -13.66 -2.83
CA GLY A 140 1.80 -13.26 -4.08
C GLY A 140 0.28 -13.07 -3.99
N ASP A 141 -0.38 -13.74 -3.04
CA ASP A 141 -1.81 -13.66 -2.77
C ASP A 141 -2.19 -12.53 -1.77
N ARG A 142 -1.19 -11.80 -1.25
CA ARG A 142 -1.39 -10.74 -0.25
C ARG A 142 -1.47 -9.36 -0.86
N HIS A 143 -1.89 -8.41 -0.03
CA HIS A 143 -1.93 -6.99 -0.37
C HIS A 143 -0.90 -6.21 0.44
N ALA A 144 -0.23 -5.27 -0.23
CA ALA A 144 0.68 -4.33 0.39
C ALA A 144 -0.13 -3.19 1.02
N VAL A 145 -0.36 -3.28 2.33
CA VAL A 145 -1.11 -2.29 3.11
C VAL A 145 -0.21 -1.77 4.21
N ALA A 146 -0.03 -0.44 4.30
CA ALA A 146 0.69 0.14 5.42
C ALA A 146 -0.18 0.14 6.68
N PRO A 147 0.42 0.14 7.88
CA PRO A 147 -0.24 0.67 9.08
C PRO A 147 -0.93 2.00 8.72
N TRP A 148 -2.12 2.25 9.28
CA TRP A 148 -2.99 3.40 8.92
C TRP A 148 -3.74 3.27 7.57
N SER A 149 -3.99 2.03 7.13
CA SER A 149 -4.96 1.68 6.08
C SER A 149 -4.64 2.29 4.70
N THR A 150 -3.36 2.37 4.35
CA THR A 150 -2.93 2.79 3.01
C THR A 150 -2.78 1.58 2.12
N TYR A 151 -3.79 1.34 1.29
CA TYR A 151 -3.69 0.36 0.21
C TYR A 151 -2.70 0.86 -0.84
N LEU A 152 -1.58 0.17 -1.01
CA LEU A 152 -0.63 0.45 -2.08
C LEU A 152 -1.01 -0.30 -3.36
N THR A 153 -0.96 -1.64 -3.29
CA THR A 153 -1.21 -2.51 -4.44
C THR A 153 -1.25 -3.99 -4.01
N PRO A 154 -1.77 -4.94 -4.81
CA PRO A 154 -1.54 -6.35 -4.57
C PRO A 154 -0.06 -6.69 -4.71
N VAL A 155 0.49 -7.55 -3.85
CA VAL A 155 1.92 -7.93 -3.89
C VAL A 155 2.32 -8.50 -5.25
N ALA A 156 1.41 -9.24 -5.89
CA ALA A 156 1.60 -9.74 -7.25
C ALA A 156 1.99 -8.66 -8.27
N ARG A 157 1.58 -7.40 -8.10
CA ARG A 157 2.01 -6.31 -8.99
C ARG A 157 3.51 -6.04 -8.86
N ALA A 158 4.01 -5.93 -7.62
CA ALA A 158 5.42 -5.70 -7.37
C ALA A 158 6.26 -6.89 -7.87
N GLN A 159 5.80 -8.12 -7.64
CA GLN A 159 6.41 -9.32 -8.22
C GLN A 159 6.47 -9.26 -9.75
N ALA A 160 5.40 -8.80 -10.41
CA ALA A 160 5.35 -8.71 -11.85
C ALA A 160 6.38 -7.73 -12.44
N GLU A 161 6.48 -6.52 -11.86
CA GLU A 161 7.46 -5.51 -12.26
C GLU A 161 8.90 -6.00 -12.03
N LEU A 162 9.14 -6.64 -10.89
CA LEU A 162 10.43 -7.23 -10.55
C LEU A 162 10.82 -8.34 -11.54
N ALA A 163 9.94 -9.32 -11.78
CA ALA A 163 10.15 -10.38 -12.75
C ALA A 163 10.46 -9.80 -14.15
N GLY A 164 9.72 -8.78 -14.58
CA GLY A 164 9.97 -8.06 -15.83
C GLY A 164 11.38 -7.46 -15.89
N SER A 165 11.79 -6.74 -14.84
CA SER A 165 13.13 -6.14 -14.74
C SER A 165 14.28 -7.17 -14.67
N LEU A 166 13.99 -8.37 -14.20
CA LEU A 166 14.95 -9.47 -14.11
C LEU A 166 15.09 -10.26 -15.42
N GLY A 167 14.24 -9.98 -16.41
CA GLY A 167 14.24 -10.68 -17.70
C GLY A 167 13.36 -11.94 -17.71
N LEU A 168 12.32 -11.99 -16.88
CA LEU A 168 11.37 -13.10 -16.76
C LEU A 168 9.98 -12.68 -17.29
N PRO A 169 9.81 -12.44 -18.61
CA PRO A 169 8.61 -11.80 -19.15
C PRO A 169 7.34 -12.65 -19.02
N GLN A 170 7.43 -13.98 -19.07
CA GLN A 170 6.26 -14.85 -18.92
C GLN A 170 5.75 -14.83 -17.48
N GLU A 171 6.67 -14.95 -16.51
CA GLU A 171 6.32 -14.84 -15.09
C GLU A 171 5.75 -13.45 -14.78
N ALA A 172 6.33 -12.38 -15.33
CA ALA A 172 5.78 -11.03 -15.20
C ALA A 172 4.31 -10.95 -15.65
N ARG A 173 3.96 -11.55 -16.79
CA ARG A 173 2.57 -11.58 -17.30
C ARG A 173 1.63 -12.29 -16.34
N GLU A 174 2.03 -13.46 -15.85
CA GLU A 174 1.22 -14.26 -14.93
C GLU A 174 0.95 -13.50 -13.63
N ARG A 175 2.00 -12.89 -13.06
CA ARG A 175 1.90 -12.07 -11.85
C ARG A 175 1.04 -10.82 -12.08
N PHE A 176 1.15 -10.15 -13.23
CA PHE A 176 0.29 -9.03 -13.56
C PHE A 176 -1.19 -9.45 -13.66
N ARG A 177 -1.50 -10.60 -14.27
CA ARG A 177 -2.88 -11.13 -14.30
C ARG A 177 -3.41 -11.40 -12.90
N ALA A 178 -2.60 -12.05 -12.05
CA ALA A 178 -2.97 -12.27 -10.65
C ALA A 178 -3.19 -10.94 -9.90
N ALA A 179 -2.38 -9.92 -10.17
CA ALA A 179 -2.52 -8.60 -9.57
C ALA A 179 -3.80 -7.88 -10.03
N VAL A 180 -4.20 -8.01 -11.30
CA VAL A 180 -5.49 -7.47 -11.78
C VAL A 180 -6.64 -8.12 -11.04
N ALA A 181 -6.67 -9.46 -10.98
CA ALA A 181 -7.72 -10.20 -10.28
C ALA A 181 -7.80 -9.85 -8.79
N ALA A 182 -6.65 -9.75 -8.11
CA ALA A 182 -6.61 -9.37 -6.70
C ALA A 182 -7.09 -7.93 -6.47
N ALA A 183 -6.73 -6.98 -7.34
CA ALA A 183 -7.20 -5.59 -7.22
C ALA A 183 -8.72 -5.48 -7.46
N GLU A 184 -9.27 -6.24 -8.43
CA GLU A 184 -10.71 -6.30 -8.67
C GLU A 184 -11.48 -6.90 -7.50
N ALA A 185 -10.96 -7.98 -6.89
CA ALA A 185 -11.61 -8.66 -5.77
C ALA A 185 -11.83 -7.76 -4.55
N VAL A 186 -10.97 -6.75 -4.34
CA VAL A 186 -11.09 -5.77 -3.24
C VAL A 186 -11.73 -4.44 -3.68
N GLY A 187 -12.27 -4.36 -4.90
CA GLY A 187 -12.93 -3.15 -5.43
C GLY A 187 -11.97 -2.02 -5.81
N ALA A 188 -10.67 -2.27 -5.96
CA ALA A 188 -9.67 -1.26 -6.31
C ALA A 188 -9.60 -1.01 -7.84
N ALA A 189 -10.71 -0.56 -8.44
CA ALA A 189 -10.88 -0.45 -9.89
C ALA A 189 -9.79 0.41 -10.59
N SER A 190 -9.42 1.55 -10.00
CA SER A 190 -8.35 2.40 -10.54
C SER A 190 -6.98 1.71 -10.53
N THR A 191 -6.71 0.91 -9.49
CA THR A 191 -5.49 0.11 -9.39
C THR A 191 -5.48 -1.00 -10.43
N ALA A 192 -6.59 -1.72 -10.59
CA ALA A 192 -6.73 -2.76 -11.63
C ALA A 192 -6.50 -2.18 -13.03
N ALA A 193 -7.08 -1.01 -13.34
CA ALA A 193 -6.88 -0.34 -14.63
C ALA A 193 -5.41 0.01 -14.89
N ALA A 194 -4.71 0.58 -13.91
CA ALA A 194 -3.28 0.88 -14.03
C ALA A 194 -2.44 -0.39 -14.25
N ILE A 195 -2.75 -1.48 -13.53
CA ILE A 195 -2.07 -2.78 -13.69
C ILE A 195 -2.30 -3.35 -15.10
N ARG A 196 -3.51 -3.25 -15.66
CA ARG A 196 -3.79 -3.70 -17.04
C ARG A 196 -2.99 -2.92 -18.09
N GLN A 197 -2.81 -1.62 -17.89
CA GLN A 197 -1.97 -0.81 -18.78
C GLN A 197 -0.51 -1.30 -18.76
N GLU A 198 0.01 -1.63 -17.58
CA GLU A 198 1.36 -2.19 -17.43
C GLU A 198 1.49 -3.57 -18.05
N LEU A 199 0.51 -4.47 -17.82
CA LEU A 199 0.45 -5.78 -18.47
C LEU A 199 0.50 -5.68 -20.00
N GLY A 200 -0.11 -4.65 -20.58
CA GLY A 200 -0.07 -4.38 -22.02
C GLY A 200 1.34 -4.24 -22.58
N ARG A 201 2.30 -3.72 -21.79
CA ARG A 201 3.72 -3.61 -22.18
C ARG A 201 4.40 -4.96 -22.33
N TYR A 202 3.87 -5.97 -21.65
CA TYR A 202 4.36 -7.33 -21.72
C TYR A 202 3.57 -8.18 -22.71
N ALA A 203 2.57 -7.69 -23.43
CA ALA A 203 1.80 -8.53 -24.36
C ALA A 203 2.72 -9.25 -25.38
N PRO A 204 2.40 -10.50 -25.80
CA PRO A 204 3.11 -11.14 -26.90
C PRO A 204 3.08 -10.23 -28.13
N PRO A 205 4.18 -10.13 -28.89
CA PRO A 205 4.16 -9.42 -30.16
C PRO A 205 3.06 -10.00 -31.06
N LEU A 206 2.38 -9.13 -31.81
CA LEU A 206 1.23 -9.49 -32.67
C LEU A 206 1.51 -10.65 -33.65
N ARG A 207 2.80 -10.91 -33.95
CA ARG A 207 3.23 -12.00 -34.84
C ARG A 207 3.00 -13.40 -34.27
N ASP A 208 2.86 -13.55 -32.94
CA ASP A 208 2.63 -14.85 -32.30
C ASP A 208 1.13 -15.19 -32.15
N ARG A 209 0.24 -14.43 -32.80
CA ARG A 209 -1.24 -14.59 -32.73
C ARG A 209 -1.89 -15.03 -34.03
N LEU A 210 -1.10 -15.30 -35.07
CA LEU A 210 -1.54 -15.86 -36.36
C LEU A 210 -1.07 -17.31 -36.45
#